data_AF-A0A0E3WFN9-F1
#
_entry.id   AF-A0A0E3WFN9-F1
#
_cell.length_a   1.000
_cell.length_b   1.000
_cell.length_c   1.000
_cell.angle_alpha   90.00
_cell.angle_beta   90.00
_cell.angle_gamma   90.00
#
_symmetry.space_group_name_H-M   'P 1'
#
loop_
_entity.id
_entity.type
_entity.pdbx_description
1 polymer ?
#
loop_
_entity_poly.entity_id
_entity_poly.type
_entity_poly.pdbx_seq_one_letter_code
_entity_poly.pdbx_strand_id
1 'polypeptide(L)'
;MTKNQNTTREDISIKLTKISLIILFLTSMALMGIGSWIVTQVVEFPSPFFEGTLRFGILLGSGYLLGCLALACIIHLYQLLTRIGEGQVFIAQNVQYLRYLGWEVGLVALISLFLGLTAYLPMLLIAVSCSLLTLIIRVIRNAFGKAIELQEQVDYTI
;
A
#
# COMPACT_ATOMS: atom_id res chain seq x y z
N MET A 1 -23.05 -4.06 -29.69
CA MET A 1 -21.69 -4.65 -29.65
C MET A 1 -20.79 -4.06 -28.54
N THR A 2 -21.08 -2.87 -28.00
CA THR A 2 -20.24 -2.16 -27.01
C THR A 2 -20.32 -2.70 -25.57
N LYS A 3 -21.50 -3.15 -25.10
CA LYS A 3 -21.68 -3.63 -23.71
C LYS A 3 -20.85 -4.88 -23.37
N ASN A 4 -20.74 -5.81 -24.31
CA ASN A 4 -20.01 -7.07 -24.12
C ASN A 4 -18.48 -6.90 -24.18
N GLN A 5 -18.00 -5.86 -24.89
CA GLN A 5 -16.57 -5.53 -24.92
C GLN A 5 -16.12 -4.78 -23.66
N ASN A 6 -16.97 -3.95 -23.05
CA ASN A 6 -16.63 -3.23 -21.82
C ASN A 6 -16.47 -4.18 -20.63
N THR A 7 -17.41 -5.11 -20.43
CA THR A 7 -17.32 -6.14 -19.38
C THR A 7 -16.06 -6.99 -19.54
N THR A 8 -15.75 -7.41 -20.77
CA THR A 8 -14.53 -8.18 -21.07
C THR A 8 -13.25 -7.42 -20.71
N ARG A 9 -13.18 -6.10 -20.96
CA ARG A 9 -11.99 -5.30 -20.64
C ARG A 9 -11.83 -5.07 -19.14
N GLU A 10 -12.93 -4.83 -18.42
CA GLU A 10 -12.94 -4.68 -16.97
C GLU A 10 -12.46 -5.96 -16.27
N ASP A 11 -12.98 -7.13 -16.69
CA ASP A 11 -12.56 -8.43 -16.17
C ASP A 11 -11.07 -8.72 -16.43
N ILE A 12 -10.57 -8.35 -17.61
CA ILE A 12 -9.15 -8.47 -17.96
C ILE A 12 -8.31 -7.55 -17.07
N SER A 13 -8.72 -6.29 -16.87
CA SER A 13 -8.01 -5.35 -15.99
C SER A 13 -7.93 -5.86 -14.56
N ILE A 14 -9.04 -6.38 -14.02
CA ILE A 14 -9.08 -6.94 -12.67
C ILE A 14 -8.17 -8.17 -12.55
N LYS A 15 -8.19 -9.09 -13.53
CA LYS A 15 -7.27 -10.24 -13.56
C LYS A 15 -5.81 -9.79 -13.63
N LEU A 16 -5.50 -8.79 -14.47
CA LEU A 16 -4.15 -8.27 -14.63
C LEU A 16 -3.63 -7.67 -13.31
N THR A 17 -4.45 -6.87 -12.62
CA THR A 17 -4.08 -6.31 -11.31
C THR A 17 -3.92 -7.40 -10.24
N LYS A 18 -4.76 -8.45 -10.23
CA LYS A 18 -4.57 -9.59 -9.32
C LYS A 18 -3.24 -10.31 -9.56
N ILE A 19 -2.87 -10.55 -10.83
CA ILE A 19 -1.58 -11.18 -11.18
C ILE A 19 -0.42 -10.28 -10.74
N SER A 20 -0.51 -8.97 -11.00
CA SER A 20 0.48 -8.00 -10.55
C SER A 20 0.66 -8.01 -9.02
N LEU A 21 -0.42 -8.13 -8.26
CA LEU A 21 -0.36 -8.24 -6.80
C LEU A 21 0.31 -9.52 -6.32
N ILE A 22 0.06 -10.66 -6.98
CA ILE A 22 0.73 -11.93 -6.66
C ILE A 22 2.22 -11.82 -6.95
N ILE A 23 2.61 -11.22 -8.08
CA ILE A 23 4.02 -11.01 -8.41
C ILE A 23 4.68 -10.11 -7.35
N LEU A 24 4.04 -8.98 -6.98
CA LEU A 24 4.53 -8.09 -5.93
C LEU A 24 4.67 -8.79 -4.58
N PHE A 25 3.75 -9.69 -4.23
CA PHE A 25 3.83 -10.50 -3.01
C PHE A 25 5.07 -11.39 -3.01
N LEU A 26 5.29 -12.14 -4.11
CA LEU A 26 6.45 -13.00 -4.26
C LEU A 26 7.76 -12.20 -4.25
N THR A 27 7.79 -11.06 -4.95
CA THR A 27 8.94 -10.16 -4.94
C THR A 27 9.22 -9.62 -3.54
N SER A 28 8.18 -9.23 -2.80
CA SER A 28 8.32 -8.74 -1.42
C SER A 28 8.87 -9.81 -0.48
N MET A 29 8.37 -11.05 -0.58
CA MET A 29 8.91 -12.18 0.19
C MET A 29 10.38 -12.46 -0.13
N ALA A 30 10.76 -12.45 -1.41
CA ALA A 30 12.15 -12.64 -1.82
C ALA A 30 13.05 -11.52 -1.27
N LEU A 31 12.56 -10.27 -1.32
CA LEU A 31 13.29 -9.10 -0.79
C LEU A 31 13.50 -9.19 0.72
N MET A 32 12.53 -9.71 1.48
CA MET A 32 12.68 -9.97 2.92
C MET A 32 13.74 -11.04 3.20
N GLY A 33 13.83 -12.08 2.35
CA GLY A 33 14.86 -13.11 2.47
C GLY A 33 16.28 -12.59 2.21
N ILE A 34 16.44 -11.67 1.25
CA ILE A 34 17.73 -11.06 0.89
C ILE A 34 18.00 -9.77 1.70
N GLY A 35 17.08 -9.37 2.57
CA GLY A 35 17.09 -8.07 3.26
C GLY A 35 18.35 -7.82 4.09
N SER A 36 18.89 -8.85 4.75
CA SER A 36 20.14 -8.74 5.50
C SER A 36 21.32 -8.35 4.60
N TRP A 37 21.41 -8.95 3.41
CA TRP A 37 22.45 -8.62 2.42
C TRP A 37 22.28 -7.19 1.88
N ILE A 38 21.04 -6.77 1.59
CA ILE A 38 20.76 -5.40 1.13
C ILE A 38 21.19 -4.36 2.17
N VAL A 39 20.87 -4.61 3.45
CA VAL A 39 21.22 -3.69 4.54
C VAL A 39 22.73 -3.57 4.71
N THR A 40 23.49 -4.66 4.54
CA THR A 40 24.97 -4.58 4.59
C THR A 40 25.53 -3.65 3.51
N GLN A 41 24.99 -3.68 2.30
CA GLN A 41 25.42 -2.80 1.20
C GLN A 41 25.04 -1.33 1.45
N VAL A 42 23.89 -1.06 2.07
CA VAL A 42 23.45 0.31 2.37
C VAL A 42 24.24 0.94 3.52
N VAL A 43 24.73 0.13 4.47
CA VAL A 43 25.54 0.62 5.60
C VAL A 43 26.94 1.08 5.16
N GLU A 44 27.47 0.57 4.04
CA GLU A 44 28.75 1.03 3.46
C GLU A 44 28.70 2.51 3.03
N PHE A 45 27.51 3.06 2.73
CA PHE A 45 27.38 4.49 2.46
C PHE A 45 27.47 5.30 3.77
N PRO A 46 28.42 6.24 3.89
CA PRO A 46 28.58 7.03 5.10
C PRO A 46 27.33 7.89 5.32
N SER A 47 26.77 7.86 6.54
CA SER A 47 25.70 8.76 6.97
C SER A 47 26.16 9.58 8.18
N PRO A 48 25.74 10.85 8.29
CA PRO A 48 26.34 11.78 9.25
C PRO A 48 25.83 11.69 10.70
N PHE A 49 24.74 10.96 10.98
CA PHE A 49 24.07 10.99 12.29
C PHE A 49 24.20 9.73 13.14
N PHE A 50 24.34 8.54 12.54
CA PHE A 50 24.39 7.27 13.27
C PHE A 50 25.53 6.40 12.76
N GLU A 51 26.53 6.17 13.61
CA GLU A 51 27.69 5.32 13.32
C GLU A 51 27.55 3.92 13.92
N GLY A 52 28.09 2.91 13.24
CA GLY A 52 28.27 1.55 13.78
C GLY A 52 27.04 0.63 13.82
N THR A 53 27.04 -0.30 14.78
CA THR A 53 26.09 -1.43 14.90
C THR A 53 24.63 -1.01 15.11
N LEU A 54 24.38 0.15 15.72
CA LEU A 54 23.02 0.65 15.95
C LEU A 54 22.30 1.02 14.66
N ARG A 55 23.00 1.61 13.68
CA ARG A 55 22.43 1.96 12.37
C ARG A 55 21.99 0.70 11.62
N PHE A 56 22.81 -0.35 11.65
CA PHE A 56 22.48 -1.64 11.05
C PHE A 56 21.21 -2.23 11.68
N GLY A 57 21.11 -2.23 13.01
CA GLY A 57 19.93 -2.74 13.72
C GLY A 57 18.65 -1.96 13.39
N ILE A 58 18.71 -0.63 13.36
CA ILE A 58 17.56 0.23 13.04
C ILE A 58 17.13 0.03 11.59
N LEU A 59 18.07 0.00 10.63
CA LEU A 59 17.74 -0.16 9.21
C LEU A 59 17.18 -1.55 8.91
N LEU A 60 17.73 -2.59 9.55
CA LEU A 60 17.25 -3.96 9.41
C LEU A 60 15.87 -4.14 10.03
N GLY A 61 15.68 -3.69 11.28
CA GLY A 61 14.41 -3.80 11.98
C GLY A 61 13.28 -3.02 11.31
N SER A 62 13.55 -1.77 10.90
CA SER A 62 12.58 -0.97 10.15
C SER A 62 12.33 -1.53 8.74
N GLY A 63 13.33 -2.09 8.07
CA GLY A 63 13.18 -2.77 6.78
C GLY A 63 12.24 -3.98 6.85
N TYR A 64 12.38 -4.83 7.88
CA TYR A 64 11.45 -5.94 8.11
C TYR A 64 10.04 -5.46 8.45
N LEU A 65 9.92 -4.39 9.25
CA LEU A 65 8.63 -3.79 9.58
C LEU A 65 7.93 -3.24 8.31
N LEU A 66 8.67 -2.52 7.46
CA LEU A 66 8.21 -2.05 6.16
C LEU A 66 7.79 -3.22 5.25
N GLY A 67 8.55 -4.32 5.26
CA GLY A 67 8.22 -5.55 4.53
C GLY A 67 6.90 -6.18 5.00
N CYS A 68 6.70 -6.32 6.31
CA CYS A 68 5.43 -6.82 6.85
C CYS A 68 4.25 -5.91 6.50
N LEU A 69 4.41 -4.58 6.57
CA LEU A 69 3.38 -3.63 6.17
C LEU A 69 3.07 -3.73 4.66
N ALA A 70 4.08 -3.94 3.82
CA ALA A 70 3.89 -4.13 2.39
C ALA A 70 3.08 -5.40 2.09
N LEU A 71 3.39 -6.53 2.75
CA LEU A 71 2.64 -7.77 2.60
C LEU A 71 1.18 -7.61 3.06
N ALA A 72 0.95 -6.97 4.21
CA ALA A 72 -0.39 -6.68 4.70
C ALA A 72 -1.19 -5.81 3.71
N CYS A 73 -0.56 -4.75 3.19
CA CYS A 73 -1.14 -3.88 2.16
C CYS A 73 -1.53 -4.64 0.89
N ILE A 74 -0.67 -5.55 0.40
CA ILE A 74 -0.97 -6.39 -0.77
C ILE A 74 -2.18 -7.29 -0.51
N ILE A 75 -2.28 -7.90 0.68
CA ILE A 75 -3.41 -8.75 1.06
C ILE A 75 -4.71 -7.95 1.11
N HIS A 76 -4.71 -6.77 1.77
CA HIS A 76 -5.88 -5.90 1.83
C HIS A 76 -6.33 -5.43 0.44
N LEU A 77 -5.37 -5.08 -0.43
CA LEU A 77 -5.67 -4.67 -1.80
C LEU A 77 -6.23 -5.82 -2.64
N TYR A 78 -5.71 -7.04 -2.47
CA TYR A 78 -6.23 -8.23 -3.14
C TYR A 78 -7.67 -8.55 -2.74
N GLN A 79 -7.99 -8.44 -1.44
CA GLN A 79 -9.36 -8.63 -0.95
C GLN A 79 -10.31 -7.56 -1.50
N LEU A 80 -9.90 -6.29 -1.49
CA LEU A 80 -10.67 -5.19 -2.06
C LEU A 80 -10.95 -5.41 -3.56
N LEU A 81 -9.91 -5.78 -4.31
CA LEU A 81 -10.02 -6.01 -5.75
C LEU A 81 -10.89 -7.22 -6.09
N THR A 82 -10.86 -8.26 -5.25
CA THR A 82 -11.71 -9.44 -5.42
C THR A 82 -13.18 -9.07 -5.26
N ARG A 83 -13.52 -8.27 -4.25
CA ARG A 83 -14.90 -7.78 -4.04
C ARG A 83 -15.38 -6.85 -5.15
N ILE A 84 -14.50 -5.99 -5.67
CA ILE A 84 -14.81 -5.15 -6.83
C ILE A 84 -15.11 -6.02 -8.06
N GLY A 85 -14.32 -7.08 -8.30
CA GLY A 85 -14.57 -8.03 -9.40
C GLY A 85 -15.86 -8.84 -9.27
N GLU A 86 -16.39 -8.98 -8.06
CA GLU A 86 -17.68 -9.62 -7.80
C GLU A 86 -18.87 -8.63 -7.90
N GLY A 87 -18.62 -7.39 -8.33
CA GLY A 87 -19.64 -6.34 -8.46
C GLY A 87 -20.08 -5.71 -7.14
N GLN A 88 -19.45 -6.09 -6.02
CA GLN A 88 -19.78 -5.62 -4.68
C GLN A 88 -19.03 -4.34 -4.31
N VAL A 89 -19.20 -3.27 -5.11
CA VAL A 89 -18.42 -2.03 -5.00
C VAL A 89 -18.88 -1.14 -3.82
N PHE A 90 -20.18 -1.12 -3.52
CA PHE A 90 -20.81 -0.22 -2.54
C PHE A 90 -21.08 -0.85 -1.16
N ILE A 91 -20.16 -1.68 -0.67
CA ILE A 91 -20.28 -2.24 0.69
C ILE A 91 -19.44 -1.40 1.65
N ALA A 92 -19.99 -1.05 2.83
CA ALA A 92 -19.28 -0.34 3.89
C ALA A 92 -17.95 -1.02 4.30
N GLN A 93 -17.85 -2.34 4.11
CA GLN A 93 -16.65 -3.13 4.32
C GLN A 93 -15.49 -2.69 3.39
N ASN A 94 -15.77 -2.30 2.14
CA ASN A 94 -14.73 -1.79 1.22
C ASN A 94 -14.13 -0.47 1.72
N VAL A 95 -14.96 0.39 2.32
CA VAL A 95 -14.51 1.63 2.98
C VAL A 95 -13.63 1.30 4.19
N GLN A 96 -13.94 0.21 4.92
CA GLN A 96 -13.09 -0.29 6.01
C GLN A 96 -11.77 -0.90 5.54
N TYR A 97 -11.67 -1.45 4.33
CA TYR A 97 -10.38 -1.87 3.76
C TYR A 97 -9.55 -0.67 3.29
N LEU A 98 -10.17 0.31 2.62
CA LEU A 98 -9.52 1.59 2.28
C LEU A 98 -9.04 2.32 3.54
N ARG A 99 -9.85 2.30 4.58
CA ARG A 99 -9.46 2.02 5.97
C ARG A 99 -8.01 1.75 6.34
N TYR A 100 -7.75 0.46 6.44
CA TYR A 100 -6.49 -0.14 6.82
C TYR A 100 -5.40 0.26 5.83
N LEU A 101 -5.66 0.26 4.52
CA LEU A 101 -4.69 0.70 3.51
C LEU A 101 -4.15 2.11 3.77
N GLY A 102 -5.03 3.06 4.10
CA GLY A 102 -4.60 4.43 4.42
C GLY A 102 -3.76 4.52 5.70
N TRP A 103 -3.99 3.65 6.67
CA TRP A 103 -3.16 3.57 7.89
C TRP A 103 -1.82 2.90 7.60
N GLU A 104 -1.80 1.80 6.84
CA GLU A 104 -0.59 1.09 6.47
C GLU A 104 0.37 1.98 5.67
N VAL A 105 -0.13 2.62 4.61
CA VAL A 105 0.69 3.54 3.79
C VAL A 105 1.11 4.78 4.59
N GLY A 106 0.28 5.25 5.52
CA GLY A 106 0.62 6.35 6.43
C GLY A 106 1.73 5.98 7.42
N LEU A 107 1.70 4.76 7.97
CA LEU A 107 2.75 4.24 8.84
C LEU A 107 4.07 4.07 8.07
N VAL A 108 4.01 3.55 6.83
CA VAL A 108 5.18 3.47 5.93
C VAL A 108 5.77 4.86 5.72
N ALA A 109 4.94 5.88 5.41
CA ALA A 109 5.41 7.24 5.23
C ALA A 109 6.11 7.80 6.47
N LEU A 110 5.57 7.54 7.67
CA LEU A 110 6.16 7.99 8.93
C LEU A 110 7.51 7.31 9.20
N ILE A 111 7.59 6.00 9.02
CA ILE A 111 8.83 5.22 9.19
C ILE A 111 9.89 5.69 8.20
N SER A 112 9.52 5.84 6.92
CA SER A 112 10.43 6.34 5.88
C SER A 112 10.88 7.78 6.14
N LEU A 113 10.02 8.65 6.69
CA LEU A 113 10.41 10.02 7.06
C LEU A 113 11.45 10.00 8.19
N PHE A 114 11.19 9.21 9.23
CA PHE A 114 12.12 9.06 10.35
C PHE A 114 13.49 8.53 9.88
N LEU A 115 13.49 7.49 9.04
CA LEU A 115 14.71 6.97 8.42
C LEU A 115 15.40 7.96 7.48
N GLY A 116 14.61 8.76 6.75
CA GLY A 116 15.12 9.75 5.81
C GLY A 116 15.84 10.91 6.48
N LEU A 117 15.30 11.39 7.61
CA LEU A 117 15.93 12.43 8.42
C LEU A 117 17.21 11.94 9.11
N THR A 118 17.25 10.64 9.42
CA THR A 118 18.21 10.09 10.37
C THR A 118 19.34 9.29 9.72
N ALA A 119 19.05 8.52 8.67
CA ALA A 119 19.94 7.48 8.18
C ALA A 119 20.21 7.53 6.67
N TYR A 120 19.19 7.81 5.84
CA TYR A 120 19.32 7.68 4.38
C TYR A 120 18.43 8.66 3.61
N LEU A 121 19.03 9.71 3.05
CA LEU A 121 18.34 10.84 2.40
C LEU A 121 17.32 10.41 1.31
N PRO A 122 17.56 9.39 0.46
CA PRO A 122 16.57 8.91 -0.50
C PRO A 122 15.26 8.39 0.13
N MET A 123 15.25 8.00 1.41
CA MET A 123 14.01 7.62 2.11
C MET A 123 13.04 8.80 2.26
N LEU A 124 13.52 10.06 2.24
CA LEU A 124 12.64 11.22 2.25
C LEU A 124 11.77 11.30 0.99
N LEU A 125 12.31 10.92 -0.17
CA LEU A 125 11.52 10.89 -1.42
C LEU A 125 10.42 9.82 -1.35
N ILE A 126 10.72 8.67 -0.76
CA ILE A 126 9.74 7.61 -0.50
C ILE A 126 8.68 8.12 0.47
N ALA A 127 9.09 8.77 1.56
CA ALA A 127 8.16 9.33 2.55
C ALA A 127 7.19 10.35 1.94
N VAL A 128 7.66 11.24 1.08
CA VAL A 128 6.82 12.20 0.35
C VAL A 128 5.84 11.45 -0.56
N SER A 129 6.33 10.46 -1.32
CA SER A 129 5.49 9.67 -2.22
C SER A 129 4.39 8.91 -1.47
N CYS A 130 4.72 8.24 -0.37
CA CYS A 130 3.75 7.55 0.48
C CYS A 130 2.78 8.51 1.18
N SER A 131 3.22 9.72 1.54
CA SER A 131 2.36 10.75 2.11
C SER A 131 1.29 11.18 1.10
N LEU A 132 1.67 11.41 -0.16
CA LEU A 132 0.73 11.71 -1.24
C LEU A 132 -0.25 10.55 -1.47
N LEU A 133 0.23 9.32 -1.52
CA LEU A 133 -0.63 8.13 -1.64
C LEU A 133 -1.62 8.02 -0.46
N THR A 134 -1.18 8.34 0.75
CA THR A 134 -2.04 8.34 1.94
C THR A 134 -3.16 9.37 1.80
N LEU A 135 -2.86 10.58 1.31
CA LEU A 135 -3.87 11.60 1.04
C LEU A 135 -4.86 11.15 -0.03
N ILE A 136 -4.38 10.56 -1.12
CA ILE A 136 -5.24 10.02 -2.20
C ILE A 136 -6.18 8.95 -1.63
N ILE A 137 -5.68 7.99 -0.85
CA ILE A 137 -6.50 6.94 -0.24
C ILE A 137 -7.57 7.53 0.69
N ARG A 138 -7.24 8.59 1.45
CA ARG A 138 -8.20 9.29 2.31
C ARG A 138 -9.30 9.99 1.49
N VAL A 139 -8.94 10.66 0.39
CA VAL A 139 -9.91 11.30 -0.51
C VAL A 139 -10.84 10.27 -1.13
N ILE A 140 -10.29 9.17 -1.66
CA ILE A 140 -11.07 8.06 -2.23
C ILE A 140 -12.04 7.51 -1.18
N ARG A 141 -11.57 7.23 0.03
CA ARG A 141 -12.43 6.73 1.10
C ARG A 141 -13.58 7.69 1.41
N ASN A 142 -13.31 8.99 1.51
CA ASN A 142 -14.34 9.99 1.78
C ASN A 142 -15.39 10.04 0.65
N ALA A 143 -14.93 10.00 -0.61
CA ALA A 143 -15.82 9.94 -1.78
C ALA A 143 -16.70 8.68 -1.79
N PHE A 144 -16.11 7.51 -1.51
CA PHE A 144 -16.87 6.25 -1.40
C PHE A 144 -17.87 6.27 -0.24
N GLY A 145 -17.48 6.82 0.92
CA GLY A 145 -18.40 7.01 2.05
C GLY A 145 -19.61 7.87 1.66
N LYS A 146 -19.38 8.96 0.94
CA LYS A 146 -20.45 9.82 0.42
C LYS A 146 -21.31 9.14 -0.65
N ALA A 147 -20.71 8.34 -1.53
CA ALA A 147 -21.47 7.59 -2.53
C ALA A 147 -22.42 6.56 -1.90
N ILE A 148 -21.98 5.87 -0.84
CA ILE A 148 -22.80 4.92 -0.10
C ILE A 148 -23.97 5.64 0.60
N GLU A 149 -23.70 6.78 1.26
CA GLU A 149 -24.74 7.59 1.92
C GLU A 149 -25.82 8.07 0.92
N LEU A 150 -25.41 8.48 -0.28
CA LEU A 150 -26.34 8.88 -1.34
C LEU A 150 -27.17 7.71 -1.88
N GLN A 151 -26.56 6.53 -2.03
CA GLN A 151 -27.28 5.34 -2.46
C GLN A 151 -28.34 4.93 -1.43
N GLU A 152 -28.01 5.01 -0.14
CA GLU A 152 -28.95 4.72 0.95
C GLU A 152 -30.17 5.66 0.89
N GLN A 153 -29.96 6.96 0.69
CA GLN A 153 -31.05 7.94 0.60
C GLN A 153 -32.01 7.68 -0.57
N VAL A 154 -31.48 7.23 -1.72
CA VAL A 154 -32.29 6.88 -2.88
C VAL A 154 -33.14 5.65 -2.60
N ASP A 155 -32.58 4.61 -1.97
CA ASP A 155 -33.31 3.39 -1.63
C ASP A 155 -34.45 3.63 -0.63
N TYR A 156 -34.36 4.63 0.27
CA TYR A 156 -35.44 4.99 1.20
C TYR A 156 -36.55 5.85 0.59
N THR A 157 -36.38 6.38 -0.63
CA THR A 157 -37.37 7.26 -1.27
C THR A 157 -38.30 6.49 -2.23
N ILE A 158 -38.05 5.20 -2.47
CA ILE A 158 -38.89 4.33 -3.31
C ILE A 158 -39.87 3.52 -2.44
#